data_AF-A0AAU0REB4-F1
#
_entry.id   AF-A0AAU0REB4-F1
#
_cell.length_a   1.000
_cell.length_b   1.000
_cell.length_c   1.000
_cell.angle_alpha   90.00
_cell.angle_beta   90.00
_cell.angle_gamma   90.00
#
_symmetry.space_group_name_H-M   'P 1'
#
loop_
_entity.id
_entity.type
_entity.pdbx_description
1 polymer ?
#
loop_
_entity_poly.entity_id
_entity_poly.type
_entity_poly.pdbx_seq_one_letter_code
_entity_poly.pdbx_strand_id
1 'polypeptide(L)'
;MNTANIQQLSKPQLAILVQLIQKIVETVSPLKIICYGYRTTTMSDWSCFFDSETNVRTMYPTFDLLLITNDSEKRPNHEIIEIVEKHAAALGVMLLLLSSIRKLLTRD
;
A
#
# COMPACT_ATOMS: atom_id res chain seq x y z
N MET A 1 -7.64 20.92 -1.94
CA MET A 1 -7.55 19.52 -2.45
C MET A 1 -8.92 18.92 -2.34
N ASN A 2 -9.53 18.53 -3.46
CA ASN A 2 -10.91 18.05 -3.51
C ASN A 2 -10.93 16.56 -3.13
N THR A 3 -11.33 16.25 -1.90
CA THR A 3 -11.47 14.89 -1.36
C THR A 3 -12.76 14.25 -1.88
N ALA A 4 -12.79 13.94 -3.17
CA ALA A 4 -13.93 13.24 -3.76
C ALA A 4 -13.89 11.75 -3.33
N ASN A 5 -14.71 11.43 -2.32
CA ASN A 5 -15.28 10.11 -2.01
C ASN A 5 -14.30 8.93 -1.77
N ILE A 6 -13.49 9.01 -0.71
CA ILE A 6 -13.20 7.80 0.07
C ILE A 6 -14.44 7.59 0.94
N GLN A 7 -15.42 6.80 0.49
CA GLN A 7 -16.60 6.46 1.28
C GLN A 7 -16.17 5.63 2.51
N GLN A 8 -15.88 6.39 3.56
CA GLN A 8 -15.73 6.10 4.99
C GLN A 8 -14.86 4.91 5.38
N LEU A 9 -13.55 5.07 5.18
CA LEU A 9 -12.59 4.44 6.09
C LEU A 9 -12.93 4.84 7.53
N SER A 10 -12.95 3.87 8.44
CA SER A 10 -13.03 4.16 9.87
C SER A 10 -11.83 5.03 10.31
N LYS A 11 -11.98 5.78 11.41
CA LYS A 11 -10.90 6.63 11.94
C LYS A 11 -9.57 5.88 12.12
N PRO A 12 -9.54 4.63 12.63
CA PRO A 12 -8.29 3.86 12.73
C PRO A 12 -7.69 3.53 11.36
N GLN A 13 -8.50 3.14 10.38
CA GLN A 13 -8.03 2.83 9.02
C GLN A 13 -7.46 4.07 8.33
N LEU A 14 -8.10 5.22 8.50
CA LEU A 14 -7.59 6.49 7.98
C LEU A 14 -6.25 6.87 8.64
N ALA A 15 -6.13 6.69 9.95
CA ALA A 15 -4.89 6.98 10.67
C ALA A 15 -3.73 6.10 10.18
N ILE A 16 -4.00 4.81 9.95
CA ILE A 16 -3.03 3.86 9.40
C ILE A 16 -2.62 4.27 7.98
N LEU A 17 -3.59 4.62 7.13
CA LEU A 17 -3.31 5.08 5.76
C LEU A 17 -2.45 6.34 5.74
N VAL A 18 -2.74 7.32 6.62
CA VAL A 18 -1.95 8.56 6.73
C VAL A 18 -0.51 8.25 7.16
N GLN A 19 -0.32 7.40 8.17
CA GLN A 19 1.02 6.99 8.61
C GLN A 19 1.81 6.28 7.51
N LEU A 20 1.15 5.42 6.75
CA LEU A 20 1.75 4.74 5.61
C LEU A 20 2.17 5.73 4.53
N ILE A 21 1.28 6.66 4.15
CA ILE A 21 1.57 7.73 3.18
C ILE A 21 2.77 8.57 3.63
N GLN A 22 2.84 8.95 4.92
CA GLN A 22 3.96 9.72 5.45
C GLN A 22 5.29 8.98 5.28
N LYS A 23 5.36 7.70 5.66
CA LYS A 23 6.57 6.88 5.48
C LYS A 23 6.97 6.73 4.01
N ILE A 24 6.00 6.57 3.11
CA ILE A 24 6.26 6.51 1.66
C ILE A 24 6.82 7.85 1.16
N VAL A 25 6.26 8.98 1.59
CA VAL A 25 6.73 10.31 1.19
C VAL A 25 8.16 10.57 1.66
N GLU A 26 8.49 10.18 2.89
CA GLU A 26 9.83 10.34 3.45
C GLU A 26 10.90 9.50 2.73
N THR A 27 10.54 8.30 2.27
CA THR A 27 11.51 7.34 1.72
C THR A 27 11.59 7.32 0.21
N VAL A 28 10.48 7.56 -0.50
CA VAL A 28 10.37 7.49 -1.96
C VAL A 28 10.20 8.87 -2.60
N SER A 29 9.71 9.87 -1.84
CA SER A 29 9.43 11.21 -2.36
C SER A 29 8.65 11.21 -3.69
N PRO A 30 7.50 10.51 -3.78
CA PRO A 30 6.73 10.45 -5.01
C PRO A 30 6.10 11.81 -5.32
N LEU A 31 5.88 12.08 -6.61
CA LEU A 31 5.14 13.26 -7.07
C LEU A 31 3.68 13.23 -6.60
N LYS A 32 3.06 12.05 -6.68
CA LYS A 32 1.66 11.84 -6.29
C LYS A 32 1.46 10.42 -5.76
N ILE A 33 0.54 10.30 -4.82
CA ILE A 33 0.03 9.03 -4.31
C ILE A 33 -1.49 9.07 -4.46
N ILE A 34 -2.05 8.04 -5.09
CA ILE A 34 -3.49 7.90 -5.29
C ILE A 34 -3.92 6.60 -4.61
N CYS A 35 -4.83 6.69 -3.64
CA CYS A 35 -5.52 5.54 -3.07
C CYS A 35 -6.84 5.37 -3.82
N TYR A 36 -6.99 4.26 -4.55
CA TYR A 36 -8.17 4.01 -5.38
C TYR A 36 -9.02 2.81 -4.92
N GLY A 37 -8.55 2.08 -3.91
CA GLY A 37 -9.27 0.94 -3.37
C GLY A 37 -8.91 0.67 -1.91
N TYR A 38 -9.89 0.13 -1.18
CA TYR A 38 -9.74 -0.40 0.17
C TYR A 38 -10.53 -1.69 0.29
N ARG A 39 -9.92 -2.71 0.88
CA ARG A 39 -10.58 -3.97 1.24
C ARG A 39 -10.01 -4.50 2.55
N THR A 40 -10.76 -5.36 3.22
CA THR A 40 -10.22 -6.18 4.32
C THR A 40 -9.93 -7.57 3.77
N THR A 41 -8.65 -7.94 3.70
CA THR A 41 -8.23 -9.26 3.24
C THR A 41 -8.16 -10.19 4.44
N THR A 42 -8.89 -11.30 4.40
CA THR A 42 -8.76 -12.36 5.42
C THR A 42 -7.76 -13.37 4.90
N MET A 43 -6.62 -13.52 5.58
CA MET A 43 -5.68 -14.60 5.33
C MET A 43 -5.84 -15.68 6.39
N SER A 44 -5.81 -16.92 5.92
CA SER A 44 -5.74 -18.12 6.74
C SER A 44 -4.42 -18.79 6.45
N ASP A 45 -3.56 -18.89 7.45
CA ASP A 45 -2.29 -19.58 7.31
C ASP A 45 -2.55 -21.09 7.29
N TRP A 46 -2.56 -21.65 6.09
CA TRP A 46 -2.62 -23.10 5.90
C TRP A 46 -1.20 -23.65 5.89
N SER A 47 -0.90 -24.51 6.86
CA SER A 47 0.36 -25.24 6.91
C SER A 47 0.08 -26.66 7.38
N CYS A 48 0.77 -27.63 6.77
CA CYS A 48 0.69 -29.04 7.16
C CYS A 48 1.36 -29.33 8.51
N PHE A 49 2.02 -28.33 9.11
CA PHE A 49 2.66 -28.43 10.41
C PHE A 49 1.77 -27.94 11.56
N PHE A 50 0.57 -27.43 11.28
CA PHE A 50 -0.38 -26.96 12.29
C PHE A 50 -1.61 -27.87 12.34
N ASP A 51 -2.02 -28.27 13.54
CA ASP A 51 -3.28 -28.99 13.75
C ASP A 51 -4.46 -28.12 13.28
N SER A 52 -5.48 -28.76 12.69
CA SER A 52 -6.63 -28.10 12.03
C SER A 52 -7.39 -27.08 12.90
N GLU A 53 -7.19 -27.12 14.22
CA GLU A 53 -7.81 -26.20 15.20
C GLU A 53 -7.05 -24.88 15.39
N THR A 54 -5.81 -24.76 14.88
CA THR A 54 -4.97 -23.54 15.02
C THR A 54 -5.03 -22.59 13.83
N ASN A 55 -6.06 -22.72 12.99
CA ASN A 55 -6.25 -21.87 11.82
C ASN A 55 -6.63 -20.42 12.22
N VAL A 56 -5.61 -19.60 12.50
CA VAL A 56 -5.79 -18.19 12.86
C VAL A 56 -6.20 -17.43 11.60
N ARG A 57 -7.46 -17.00 11.57
CA ARG A 57 -7.94 -16.05 10.56
C ARG A 57 -7.48 -14.65 10.94
N THR A 58 -6.48 -14.15 10.23
CA THR A 58 -6.01 -12.77 10.42
C THR A 58 -6.63 -11.87 9.36
N MET A 59 -7.27 -10.79 9.81
CA MET A 59 -7.83 -9.77 8.91
C MET A 59 -6.85 -8.62 8.76
N TYR A 60 -6.40 -8.37 7.54
CA TYR A 60 -5.50 -7.27 7.21
C TYR A 60 -6.25 -6.19 6.42
N PRO A 61 -6.18 -4.91 6.82
CA PRO A 61 -6.56 -3.82 5.93
C PRO A 61 -5.66 -3.85 4.70
N THR A 62 -6.25 -3.71 3.52
CA THR A 62 -5.54 -3.68 2.26
C THR A 62 -5.88 -2.41 1.50
N PHE A 63 -4.86 -1.65 1.14
CA PHE A 63 -5.01 -0.44 0.34
C PHE A 63 -4.42 -0.66 -1.05
N ASP A 64 -5.16 -0.23 -2.06
CA ASP A 64 -4.69 -0.18 -3.43
C ASP A 64 -4.14 1.22 -3.71
N LEU A 65 -2.81 1.31 -3.80
CA LEU A 65 -2.11 2.57 -4.02
C LEU A 65 -1.47 2.59 -5.41
N LEU A 66 -1.55 3.74 -6.05
CA LEU A 66 -0.78 4.10 -7.23
C LEU A 66 0.21 5.20 -6.84
N LEU A 67 1.50 4.91 -7.01
CA LEU A 67 2.58 5.86 -6.79
C LEU A 67 3.06 6.38 -8.14
N ILE A 68 3.20 7.69 -8.25
CA ILE A 68 3.78 8.36 -9.42
C ILE A 68 5.08 9.00 -8.95
N THR A 69 6.22 8.49 -9.41
CA THR A 69 7.54 9.01 -9.06
C THR A 69 8.05 10.02 -10.09
N ASN A 70 9.01 10.85 -9.68
CA ASN A 70 9.69 11.78 -10.58
C ASN A 70 10.89 11.14 -11.28
N ASP A 71 11.46 11.87 -12.23
CA ASP A 71 12.66 11.44 -12.96
C ASP A 71 13.93 11.45 -12.09
N SER A 72 13.90 12.10 -10.92
CA SER A 72 15.01 12.04 -9.95
C SER A 72 15.04 10.73 -9.16
N GLU A 73 13.95 9.96 -9.15
CA GLU A 73 13.92 8.64 -8.54
C GLU A 73 14.62 7.62 -9.44
N LYS A 74 15.83 7.22 -9.02
CA LYS A 74 16.69 6.32 -9.81
C LYS A 74 16.45 4.86 -9.51
N ARG A 75 15.87 4.52 -8.35
CA ARG A 75 15.62 3.12 -7.95
C ARG A 75 14.70 2.44 -8.95
N PRO A 76 14.96 1.18 -9.31
CA PRO A 76 14.06 0.39 -10.13
C PRO A 76 12.72 0.16 -9.41
N ASN A 77 11.68 -0.13 -10.19
CA ASN A 77 10.32 -0.25 -9.66
C ASN A 77 10.19 -1.31 -8.55
N HIS A 78 10.89 -2.43 -8.66
CA HIS A 78 10.82 -3.50 -7.65
C HIS A 78 11.40 -3.07 -6.30
N GLU A 79 12.50 -2.29 -6.27
CA GLU A 79 13.05 -1.75 -5.02
C GLU A 79 12.07 -0.78 -4.34
N ILE A 80 11.40 0.06 -5.12
CA ILE A 80 10.36 0.97 -4.60
C ILE A 80 9.20 0.16 -4.02
N ILE A 81 8.75 -0.87 -4.73
CA ILE A 81 7.69 -1.76 -4.28
C ILE A 81 8.08 -2.43 -2.95
N GLU A 82 9.28 -3.01 -2.88
CA GLU A 82 9.79 -3.66 -1.65
C GLU A 82 9.85 -2.69 -0.46
N ILE A 83 10.30 -1.44 -0.67
CA ILE A 83 10.36 -0.43 0.40
C ILE A 83 8.94 -0.13 0.92
N VAL A 84 7.99 0.08 0.01
CA VAL A 84 6.61 0.40 0.38
C VAL A 84 5.94 -0.80 1.07
N GLU A 85 6.18 -2.02 0.58
CA GLU A 85 5.68 -3.25 1.20
C GLU A 85 6.25 -3.43 2.61
N LYS A 86 7.54 -3.13 2.83
CA LYS A 86 8.14 -3.15 4.19
C LYS A 86 7.45 -2.16 5.13
N HIS A 87 7.11 -0.96 4.65
CA HIS A 87 6.36 0.01 5.46
C HIS A 87 4.93 -0.46 5.77
N ALA A 88 4.26 -1.10 4.81
CA ALA A 88 2.93 -1.66 4.99
C ALA A 88 2.94 -2.82 5.99
N ALA A 89 3.87 -3.77 5.85
CA ALA A 89 4.04 -4.90 6.75
C ALA A 89 4.29 -4.45 8.20
N ALA A 90 5.15 -3.44 8.40
CA ALA A 90 5.42 -2.86 9.71
C ALA A 90 4.20 -2.19 10.37
N LEU A 91 3.15 -1.88 9.61
CA LEU A 91 1.90 -1.31 10.09
C LEU A 91 0.77 -2.34 10.17
N GLY A 92 1.03 -3.62 9.88
CA GLY A 92 0.00 -4.66 9.80
C GLY A 92 -0.98 -4.43 8.66
N VAL A 93 -0.49 -3.88 7.55
CA VAL A 93 -1.27 -3.54 6.36
C VAL A 93 -0.76 -4.33 5.18
N MET A 94 -1.67 -4.84 4.36
CA MET A 94 -1.32 -5.41 3.08
C MET A 94 -1.44 -4.34 2.00
N LEU A 95 -0.56 -4.34 1.02
CA LEU A 95 -0.58 -3.35 -0.06
C LEU A 95 -0.63 -4.05 -1.40
N LEU A 96 -1.45 -3.53 -2.30
CA LEU A 96 -1.41 -3.95 -3.70
C LEU A 96 -0.96 -2.74 -4.51
N LEU A 97 0.32 -2.76 -4.91
CA LEU A 97 0.92 -1.74 -5.74
C LEU A 97 0.75 -2.11 -7.19
N LEU A 98 -0.09 -1.36 -7.90
CA LEU A 98 0.02 -1.30 -9.36
C LEU A 98 1.11 -0.28 -9.68
N SER A 99 2.33 -0.80 -9.88
CA SER A 99 3.53 -0.21 -10.51
C SER A 99 3.69 1.31 -10.54
N SER A 100 4.85 1.78 -10.09
CA SER A 100 5.34 3.15 -10.35
C SER A 100 5.31 3.46 -11.85
N ILE A 101 4.40 4.34 -12.27
CA ILE A 101 4.36 4.85 -13.64
C ILE A 101 5.43 5.93 -13.74
N ARG A 102 6.65 5.56 -14.13
CA ARG A 102 7.62 6.51 -14.68
C ARG A 102 7.01 7.05 -15.98
N LYS A 103 6.43 8.25 -15.91
CA LYS A 103 5.95 9.07 -17.05
C LYS A 103 5.44 8.26 -18.27
N LEU A 104 4.17 7.88 -18.23
CA LEU A 104 3.37 7.72 -19.46
C LEU A 104 2.82 9.08 -19.97
N LEU A 105 3.36 10.20 -19.46
CA LEU A 105 2.88 11.57 -19.69
C LEU A 105 4.00 12.52 -20.13
N THR A 106 4.95 12.02 -20.93
CA THR A 106 5.68 12.85 -21.90
C THR A 106 5.29 12.37 -23.29
N ARG A 107 4.07 12.73 -23.71
CA ARG A 107 3.80 12.95 -25.12
C ARG A 107 4.18 14.41 -25.38
N ASP A 108 5.30 14.59 -26.06
CA ASP A 108 5.53 15.77 -26.88
C ASP A 108 4.40 15.91 -27.92
#